data_AF-A0A2W6DUM6-F1
#
_entry.id   AF-A0A2W6DUM6-F1
#
_cell.length_a   1.000
_cell.length_b   1.000
_cell.length_c   1.000
_cell.angle_alpha   90.00
_cell.angle_beta   90.00
_cell.angle_gamma   90.00
#
_symmetry.space_group_name_H-M   'P 1'
#
loop_
_entity.id
_entity.type
_entity.pdbx_description
1 polymer ?
#
loop_
_entity_poly.entity_id
_entity_poly.type
_entity_poly.pdbx_seq_one_letter_code
_entity_poly.pdbx_strand_id
1 'polypeptide(L)'
;ADVFTTDARLRSGSYTVLDDPKHVFGFQHVVPIFNRKVIAAEGPGFAQTINALSARLTTRAMQKLNAAVDIDKDSPEKAARAFLRANGLR
;
A
#
# COMPACT_ATOMS: atom_id res chain seq x y z
N ALA A 1 -5.17 -4.43 21.05
CA ALA A 1 -4.54 -4.63 19.73
C ALA A 1 -5.07 -3.52 18.84
N ASP A 2 -4.18 -2.80 18.19
CA ASP A 2 -4.55 -1.71 17.27
C ASP A 2 -4.98 -2.32 15.92
N VAL A 3 -5.93 -1.68 15.24
CA VAL A 3 -6.44 -2.08 13.92
C VAL A 3 -6.36 -0.87 12.99
N PHE A 4 -5.89 -1.09 11.76
CA PHE A 4 -5.78 -0.07 10.73
C PHE A 4 -6.63 -0.43 9.51
N THR A 5 -6.97 0.56 8.68
CA THR A 5 -7.80 0.32 7.48
C THR A 5 -7.16 -0.62 6.46
N THR A 6 -5.84 -0.81 6.51
CA THR A 6 -5.10 -1.72 5.62
C THR A 6 -4.89 -3.12 6.22
N ASP A 7 -5.44 -3.42 7.39
CA ASP A 7 -5.26 -4.71 8.05
C ASP A 7 -5.77 -5.88 7.20
N ALA A 8 -4.98 -6.97 7.17
CA ALA A 8 -5.31 -8.19 6.44
C ALA A 8 -6.65 -8.80 6.86
N ARG A 9 -6.96 -8.76 8.16
CA ARG A 9 -8.16 -9.37 8.75
C ARG A 9 -9.46 -8.73 8.27
N LEU A 10 -9.42 -7.46 7.85
CA LEU A 10 -10.59 -6.77 7.32
C LEU A 10 -11.10 -7.36 5.98
N ARG A 11 -10.31 -8.21 5.32
CA ARG A 11 -10.75 -8.94 4.11
C ARG A 11 -11.78 -10.03 4.35
N SER A 12 -11.85 -10.60 5.57
CA SER A 12 -12.75 -11.74 5.81
C SER A 12 -14.23 -11.35 5.77
N GLY A 13 -14.55 -10.05 5.86
CA GLY A 13 -15.92 -9.56 6.00
C GLY A 13 -16.51 -9.79 7.39
N SER A 14 -15.75 -10.35 8.33
CA SER A 14 -16.20 -10.63 9.70
C SER A 14 -16.25 -9.40 10.60
N TYR A 15 -15.80 -8.24 10.10
CA TYR A 15 -15.68 -7.00 10.84
C TYR A 15 -16.31 -5.85 10.06
N THR A 16 -16.96 -4.95 10.79
CA THR A 16 -17.46 -3.67 10.26
C THR A 16 -16.49 -2.57 10.67
N VAL A 17 -15.98 -1.82 9.70
CA VAL A 17 -15.18 -0.61 9.94
C VAL A 17 -16.13 0.52 10.33
N LEU A 18 -15.87 1.16 11.46
CA LEU A 18 -16.65 2.32 11.93
C LEU A 18 -16.05 3.61 11.39
N ASP A 19 -16.91 4.60 11.12
CA ASP A 19 -16.48 5.94 10.76
C ASP A 19 -15.85 6.67 11.96
N ASP A 20 -14.89 7.55 11.69
CA ASP A 20 -14.33 8.50 12.67
C ASP A 20 -14.84 9.93 12.37
N PRO A 21 -16.09 10.26 12.77
CA PRO A 21 -16.74 11.52 12.40
C PRO A 21 -16.13 12.74 13.09
N LYS A 22 -15.35 12.53 14.16
CA LYS A 22 -14.70 13.61 14.91
C LYS A 22 -13.23 13.78 14.53
N HIS A 23 -12.73 12.98 13.60
CA HIS A 23 -11.33 12.99 13.17
C HIS A 23 -10.37 12.90 14.36
N VAL A 24 -10.70 12.01 15.31
CA VAL A 24 -9.85 11.73 16.48
C VAL A 24 -8.51 11.15 16.01
N PHE A 25 -8.53 10.38 14.92
CA PHE A 25 -7.33 9.87 14.28
C PHE A 25 -6.94 10.76 13.08
N GLY A 26 -5.68 11.19 13.05
CA GLY A 26 -5.13 11.91 11.91
C GLY A 26 -5.04 11.05 10.66
N PHE A 27 -4.90 11.70 9.49
CA PHE A 27 -4.73 11.00 8.22
C PHE A 27 -3.40 10.24 8.15
N GLN A 28 -3.45 9.00 7.67
CA GLN A 28 -2.27 8.12 7.53
C GLN A 28 -2.04 7.74 6.06
N HIS A 29 -1.96 8.74 5.19
CA HIS A 29 -1.69 8.50 3.76
C HIS A 29 -0.25 7.98 3.56
N VAL A 30 -0.12 6.91 2.78
CA VAL A 30 1.18 6.36 2.40
C VAL A 30 1.72 7.14 1.20
N VAL A 31 2.86 7.82 1.39
CA VAL A 31 3.51 8.62 0.34
C VAL A 31 5.00 8.27 0.24
N PRO A 32 5.51 8.00 -0.97
CA PRO A 32 6.95 7.86 -1.19
C PRO A 32 7.67 9.21 -0.99
N ILE A 33 8.78 9.20 -0.26
CA ILE A 33 9.61 10.39 -0.04
C ILE A 33 11.03 10.10 -0.52
N PHE A 34 11.58 11.00 -1.33
CA PHE A 34 12.92 10.86 -1.89
C PHE A 34 13.77 12.09 -1.62
N ASN A 35 15.09 11.89 -1.53
CA ASN A 35 16.03 12.99 -1.54
C ASN A 35 15.99 13.69 -2.92
N ARG A 36 16.05 15.02 -2.93
CA ARG A 36 16.10 15.82 -4.18
C ARG A 36 17.21 15.36 -5.14
N LYS A 37 18.35 14.91 -4.62
CA LYS A 37 19.46 14.39 -5.43
C LYS A 37 19.08 13.14 -6.23
N VAL A 38 18.26 12.25 -5.65
CA VAL A 38 17.77 11.04 -6.34
C VAL A 38 16.85 11.44 -7.49
N ILE A 39 15.91 12.35 -7.24
CA ILE A 39 15.00 12.84 -8.28
C ILE A 39 15.76 13.51 -9.43
N ALA A 40 16.80 14.29 -9.12
CA ALA A 40 17.63 14.94 -10.13
C ALA A 40 18.44 13.94 -10.96
N ALA A 41 18.95 12.88 -10.33
CA ALA A 41 19.76 11.85 -11.00
C ALA A 41 18.92 10.92 -11.89
N GLU A 42 17.76 10.48 -11.41
CA GLU A 42 16.90 9.51 -12.09
C GLU A 42 15.97 10.15 -13.13
N GLY A 43 15.77 11.47 -13.05
CA GLY A 43 15.00 12.25 -14.01
C GLY A 43 13.47 12.02 -13.96
N PRO A 44 12.72 12.60 -14.92
CA PRO A 44 11.25 12.61 -14.89
C PRO A 44 10.59 11.23 -14.97
N GLY A 45 11.23 10.26 -15.65
CA GLY A 45 10.70 8.90 -15.80
C GLY A 45 10.57 8.17 -14.46
N PHE A 46 11.48 8.42 -13.52
CA PHE A 46 11.41 7.86 -12.17
C PHE A 46 10.15 8.33 -11.42
N ALA A 47 9.89 9.64 -11.44
CA ALA A 47 8.70 10.19 -10.80
C ALA A 47 7.41 9.63 -11.41
N GLN A 48 7.37 9.45 -12.73
CA GLN A 48 6.23 8.83 -13.42
C GLN A 48 6.01 7.38 -12.97
N THR A 49 7.08 6.58 -12.91
CA THR A 49 7.02 5.18 -12.45
C THR A 49 6.53 5.08 -11.01
N ILE A 50 7.09 5.90 -10.09
CA ILE A 50 6.69 5.87 -8.69
C ILE A 50 5.26 6.35 -8.50
N ASN A 51 4.82 7.38 -9.24
CA ASN A 51 3.43 7.84 -9.19
C ASN A 51 2.46 6.77 -9.73
N ALA A 52 2.84 6.07 -10.79
CA ALA A 52 2.05 4.95 -11.33
C ALA A 52 1.91 3.83 -10.30
N LEU A 53 2.98 3.50 -9.56
CA LEU A 53 2.92 2.55 -8.45
C LEU A 53 2.02 3.06 -7.31
N SER A 54 2.23 4.29 -6.85
CA SER A 54 1.49 4.90 -5.74
C SER A 54 -0.02 4.90 -6.00
N ALA A 55 -0.43 5.21 -7.23
CA ALA A 55 -1.83 5.19 -7.64
C ALA A 55 -2.50 3.80 -7.53
N ARG A 56 -1.73 2.71 -7.54
CA ARG A 56 -2.24 1.34 -7.41
C ARG A 56 -2.34 0.86 -5.96
N LEU A 57 -1.69 1.55 -5.01
CA LEU A 57 -1.69 1.21 -3.58
C LEU A 57 -2.97 1.72 -2.87
N THR A 58 -4.13 1.29 -3.36
CA THR A 58 -5.43 1.53 -2.71
C THR A 58 -5.53 0.77 -1.38
N THR A 59 -6.45 1.15 -0.49
CA THR A 59 -6.72 0.42 0.77
C THR A 59 -6.98 -1.07 0.53
N ARG A 60 -7.81 -1.41 -0.48
CA ARG A 60 -8.08 -2.81 -0.84
C ARG A 60 -6.85 -3.54 -1.35
N ALA A 61 -6.00 -2.86 -2.11
CA ALA A 61 -4.74 -3.44 -2.58
C ALA A 61 -3.77 -3.71 -1.41
N MET A 62 -3.64 -2.75 -0.49
CA MET A 62 -2.81 -2.91 0.71
C MET A 62 -3.33 -4.01 1.63
N GLN A 63 -4.65 -4.14 1.84
CA GLN A 63 -5.22 -5.28 2.56
C GLN A 63 -4.91 -6.63 1.90
N LYS A 64 -4.88 -6.69 0.56
CA LYS A 64 -4.49 -7.92 -0.17
C LYS A 64 -3.01 -8.22 0.01
N LEU A 65 -2.14 -7.21 -0.09
CA LEU A 65 -0.70 -7.34 0.13
C LEU A 65 -0.39 -7.80 1.55
N ASN A 66 -0.99 -7.15 2.55
CA ASN A 66 -0.82 -7.53 3.96
C ASN A 66 -1.35 -8.94 4.24
N ALA A 67 -2.49 -9.33 3.66
CA ALA A 67 -3.00 -10.69 3.81
C ALA A 67 -2.07 -11.75 3.19
N ALA A 68 -1.45 -11.45 2.05
CA ALA A 68 -0.48 -12.38 1.45
C ALA A 68 0.68 -12.69 2.41
N VAL A 69 1.13 -11.70 3.19
CA VAL A 69 2.22 -11.88 4.15
C VAL A 69 1.71 -12.44 5.49
N ASP A 70 0.71 -11.80 6.08
CA ASP A 70 0.29 -12.08 7.46
C ASP A 70 -0.53 -13.37 7.58
N ILE A 71 -1.32 -13.69 6.56
CA ILE A 71 -2.24 -14.84 6.54
C ILE A 71 -1.68 -15.94 5.65
N ASP A 72 -1.39 -15.64 4.38
CA ASP A 72 -0.96 -16.64 3.39
C ASP A 72 0.54 -17.01 3.54
N LYS A 73 1.28 -16.28 4.39
CA LYS A 73 2.69 -16.51 4.74
C LYS A 73 3.67 -16.42 3.57
N ASP A 74 3.31 -15.68 2.52
CA ASP A 74 4.26 -15.31 1.47
C ASP A 74 5.34 -14.37 2.02
N SER A 75 6.54 -14.45 1.43
CA SER A 75 7.54 -13.42 1.70
C SER A 75 7.07 -12.07 1.16
N PRO A 76 7.40 -10.94 1.83
CA PRO A 76 7.05 -9.60 1.34
C PRO A 76 7.51 -9.37 -0.11
N GLU A 77 8.68 -9.90 -0.45
CA GLU A 77 9.27 -9.81 -1.79
C GLU A 77 8.44 -10.56 -2.85
N LYS A 78 7.93 -11.75 -2.51
CA LYS A 78 7.04 -12.52 -3.39
C LYS A 78 5.72 -11.77 -3.60
N ALA A 79 5.11 -11.26 -2.53
CA ALA A 79 3.87 -10.49 -2.57
C ALA A 79 4.03 -9.21 -3.43
N ALA A 80 5.11 -8.45 -3.22
CA ALA A 80 5.42 -7.25 -3.99
C ALA A 80 5.60 -7.56 -5.48
N ARG A 81 6.39 -8.58 -5.83
CA ARG A 81 6.57 -9.00 -7.23
C ARG A 81 5.26 -9.43 -7.89
N ALA A 82 4.41 -10.17 -7.18
CA ALA A 82 3.12 -10.58 -7.69
C ALA A 82 2.21 -9.36 -7.95
N PHE A 83 2.19 -8.40 -7.03
CA PHE A 83 1.43 -7.16 -7.16
C PHE A 83 1.88 -6.31 -8.34
N LEU A 84 3.20 -6.12 -8.51
CA LEU A 84 3.77 -5.38 -9.64
C LEU A 84 3.36 -6.01 -10.98
N ARG A 85 3.58 -7.34 -11.13
CA ARG A 85 3.19 -8.09 -12.33
C ARG A 85 1.69 -7.99 -12.64
N ALA A 86 0.83 -8.13 -11.63
CA ALA A 86 -0.62 -8.06 -11.79
C ALA A 86 -1.10 -6.66 -12.23
N ASN A 87 -0.31 -5.61 -12.00
CA ASN A 87 -0.64 -4.24 -12.39
C ASN A 87 0.13 -3.76 -13.63
N GLY A 88 0.88 -4.63 -14.31
CA GLY A 88 1.70 -4.25 -15.46
C GLY A 88 2.86 -3.30 -15.10
N LEU A 89 3.24 -3.26 -13.83
CA LEU A 89 4.41 -2.54 -13.35
C LEU A 89 5.58 -3.54 -13.35
N ARG A 90 6.66 -3.24 -14.08
CA ARG A 90 7.84 -4.09 -14.16
C ARG A 90 9.08 -3.31 -13.80
#